data_AF-A0A6J4BYS9-F1
#
_entry.id   AF-A0A6J4BYS9-F1
#
_cell.length_a   1.000
_cell.length_b   1.000
_cell.length_c   1.000
_cell.angle_alpha   90.00
_cell.angle_beta   90.00
_cell.angle_gamma   90.00
#
_symmetry.space_group_name_H-M   'P 1'
#
loop_
_entity.id
_entity.type
_entity.pdbx_description
1 polymer ?
#
loop_
_entity_poly.entity_id
_entity_poly.type
_entity_poly.pdbx_seq_one_letter_code
_entity_poly.pdbx_strand_id
1 'polypeptide(L)'
;MVAHDAAASRPFVERRLPLAAGKPWACSLDDMDWRAKGFLGRSLLELMAPMGWFHEERRAEADVTAMLHLLDHRLSDGTTVAGLMVDRAGRDSWIVDVADAPDSSEDVLRSRGYVRDILRGIWSASVCDEDVADEMRWASIMLYGGRREPDVRRITWHERYA
;
A
#
# COMPACT_ATOMS: atom_id res chain seq x y z
N MET A 1 -14.21 1.19 -0.96
CA MET A 1 -14.13 -0.05 -0.16
C MET A 1 -12.92 0.01 0.71
N VAL A 2 -12.92 -0.67 1.85
CA VAL A 2 -11.79 -0.67 2.79
C VAL A 2 -11.53 -2.11 3.23
N ALA A 3 -10.26 -2.50 3.31
CA ALA A 3 -9.85 -3.80 3.81
C ALA A 3 -8.50 -3.73 4.54
N HIS A 4 -8.25 -4.73 5.39
CA HIS A 4 -6.93 -5.08 5.84
C HIS A 4 -6.37 -6.10 4.84
N ASP A 5 -5.42 -5.67 3.99
CA ASP A 5 -5.00 -6.36 2.75
C ASP A 5 -6.06 -6.31 1.63
N ALA A 6 -6.08 -5.17 0.92
CA ALA A 6 -6.97 -4.96 -0.21
C ALA A 6 -6.60 -5.81 -1.43
N ALA A 7 -5.31 -6.10 -1.65
CA ALA A 7 -4.85 -6.94 -2.76
C ALA A 7 -5.40 -8.37 -2.65
N ALA A 8 -5.44 -8.93 -1.43
CA ALA A 8 -6.07 -10.24 -1.20
C ALA A 8 -7.62 -10.16 -1.23
N SER A 9 -8.19 -9.10 -0.67
CA SER A 9 -9.64 -8.99 -0.46
C SER A 9 -10.41 -8.65 -1.75
N ARG A 10 -9.89 -7.76 -2.59
CA ARG A 10 -10.62 -7.23 -3.75
C ARG A 10 -11.03 -8.31 -4.73
N PRO A 11 -10.14 -9.21 -5.20
CA PRO A 11 -10.55 -10.26 -6.15
C PRO A 11 -11.65 -11.16 -5.58
N PHE A 12 -11.61 -11.46 -4.28
CA PHE A 12 -12.63 -12.28 -3.62
C PHE A 12 -13.99 -11.58 -3.56
N VAL A 13 -14.00 -10.29 -3.24
CA VAL A 13 -15.21 -9.47 -3.09
C VAL A 13 -15.85 -9.18 -4.44
N GLU A 14 -15.09 -8.71 -5.43
CA GLU A 14 -15.65 -8.37 -6.75
C GLU A 14 -16.25 -9.59 -7.46
N ARG A 15 -15.70 -10.80 -7.24
CA ARG A 15 -16.30 -12.06 -7.74
C ARG A 15 -17.67 -12.38 -7.15
N ARG A 16 -17.94 -11.97 -5.90
CA ARG A 16 -19.20 -12.28 -5.18
C ARG A 16 -20.21 -11.14 -5.21
N LEU A 17 -19.70 -9.91 -5.29
CA LEU A 17 -20.48 -8.68 -5.28
C LEU A 17 -20.07 -7.86 -6.50
N PRO A 18 -20.65 -8.12 -7.69
CA PRO A 18 -20.29 -7.39 -8.92
C PRO A 18 -20.44 -5.87 -8.81
N LEU A 19 -21.30 -5.37 -7.91
CA LEU A 19 -21.45 -3.94 -7.62
C LEU A 19 -20.22 -3.29 -6.98
N ALA A 20 -19.29 -4.09 -6.44
CA ALA A 20 -18.00 -3.65 -5.94
C ALA A 20 -16.99 -3.37 -7.06
N ALA A 21 -17.22 -3.92 -8.26
CA ALA A 21 -16.30 -3.76 -9.38
C ALA A 21 -16.10 -2.28 -9.73
N GLY A 22 -14.84 -1.89 -9.89
CA GLY A 22 -14.46 -0.52 -10.23
C GLY A 22 -14.68 0.50 -9.12
N LYS A 23 -15.03 0.09 -7.89
CA LYS A 23 -15.04 0.99 -6.73
C LYS A 23 -13.60 1.26 -6.25
N PRO A 24 -13.33 2.44 -5.65
CA PRO A 24 -12.01 2.71 -5.07
C PRO A 24 -11.76 1.83 -3.86
N TRP A 25 -10.50 1.44 -3.62
CA TRP A 25 -10.08 0.62 -2.48
C TRP A 25 -9.02 1.33 -1.64
N ALA A 26 -9.21 1.33 -0.33
CA ALA A 26 -8.19 1.71 0.65
C ALA A 26 -7.74 0.47 1.44
N CYS A 27 -6.43 0.34 1.64
CA CYS A 27 -5.80 -0.78 2.33
C CYS A 27 -5.16 -0.30 3.64
N SER A 28 -5.62 -0.81 4.78
CA SER A 28 -4.96 -0.49 6.05
C SER A 28 -3.57 -1.09 6.15
N LEU A 29 -3.21 -2.08 5.33
CA LEU A 29 -1.88 -2.70 5.39
C LEU A 29 -0.81 -1.89 4.65
N ASP A 30 -1.18 -1.28 3.50
CA ASP A 30 -0.22 -0.70 2.56
C ASP A 30 -0.35 0.82 2.39
N ASP A 31 -1.54 1.42 2.59
CA ASP A 31 -1.72 2.88 2.44
C ASP A 31 -1.30 3.66 3.72
N MET A 32 -0.89 2.96 4.79
CA MET A 32 -0.70 3.54 6.12
C MET A 32 0.69 3.27 6.67
N ASP A 33 1.34 4.32 7.17
CA ASP A 33 2.58 4.20 7.95
C ASP A 33 2.23 4.17 9.44
N TRP A 34 1.91 2.97 9.92
CA TRP A 34 1.50 2.75 11.30
C TRP A 34 2.59 3.05 12.32
N ARG A 35 3.85 2.83 11.96
CA ARG A 35 4.99 3.13 12.83
C ARG A 35 5.12 4.62 13.05
N ALA A 36 5.01 5.43 11.99
CA ALA A 36 4.96 6.88 12.12
C ALA A 36 3.75 7.39 12.93
N LYS A 37 2.70 6.57 13.06
CA LYS A 37 1.51 6.84 13.88
C LYS A 37 1.56 6.24 15.30
N GLY A 38 2.69 5.67 15.71
CA GLY A 38 2.92 5.18 17.07
C GLY A 38 2.47 3.74 17.34
N PHE A 39 2.16 2.97 16.30
CA PHE A 39 1.84 1.54 16.43
C PHE A 39 3.09 0.67 16.31
N LEU A 40 3.08 -0.49 16.95
CA LEU A 40 4.21 -1.42 16.98
C LEU A 40 4.46 -2.10 15.62
N GLY A 41 3.38 -2.31 14.86
CA GLY A 41 3.44 -2.95 13.57
C GLY A 41 2.19 -2.66 12.77
N ARG A 42 1.96 -3.49 11.75
CA ARG A 42 0.92 -3.28 10.75
C ARG A 42 -0.03 -4.46 10.61
N SER A 43 0.18 -5.56 11.34
CA SER A 43 -0.79 -6.65 11.37
C SER A 43 -2.04 -6.22 12.13
N LEU A 44 -3.21 -6.76 11.76
CA LEU A 44 -4.46 -6.38 12.42
C LEU A 44 -4.40 -6.58 13.94
N LEU A 45 -3.73 -7.64 14.42
CA LEU A 45 -3.53 -7.90 15.85
C LEU A 45 -2.70 -6.78 16.52
N GLU A 46 -1.59 -6.36 15.91
CA GLU A 46 -0.77 -5.26 16.43
C GLU A 46 -1.51 -3.92 16.41
N LEU A 47 -2.38 -3.70 15.42
CA LEU A 47 -3.21 -2.50 15.33
C LEU A 47 -4.33 -2.48 16.37
N MET A 48 -4.82 -3.64 16.78
CA MET A 48 -5.86 -3.81 17.79
C MET A 48 -5.34 -3.76 19.22
N ALA A 49 -4.06 -4.10 19.44
CA ALA A 49 -3.49 -4.15 20.78
C ALA A 49 -3.63 -2.82 21.57
N PRO A 50 -3.39 -1.63 21.00
CA PRO A 50 -3.61 -0.36 21.70
C PRO A 50 -5.07 -0.08 22.07
N MET A 51 -6.02 -0.75 21.40
CA MET A 51 -7.46 -0.60 21.62
C MET A 51 -7.99 -1.55 22.70
N GLY A 52 -7.13 -2.44 23.23
CA GLY A 52 -7.50 -3.44 24.24
C GLY A 52 -8.15 -4.70 23.67
N TRP A 53 -8.03 -4.92 22.35
CA TRP A 53 -8.65 -6.06 21.66
C TRP A 53 -7.60 -7.13 21.36
N PHE A 54 -7.89 -8.37 21.78
CA PHE A 54 -7.04 -9.53 21.55
C PHE A 54 -7.86 -10.58 20.79
N HIS A 55 -7.38 -11.02 19.63
CA HIS A 55 -8.06 -12.02 18.78
C HIS A 55 -7.30 -13.35 18.77
N GLU A 56 -7.96 -14.43 19.19
CA GLU A 56 -7.38 -15.79 19.18
C GLU A 56 -7.70 -16.60 17.92
N GLU A 57 -8.72 -16.23 17.14
CA GLU A 57 -9.08 -16.90 15.88
C GLU A 57 -9.46 -15.89 14.77
N ARG A 58 -8.87 -16.05 13.58
CA ARG A 58 -9.19 -15.30 12.35
C ARG A 58 -10.56 -15.68 11.78
N ARG A 59 -11.64 -15.36 12.49
CA ARG A 59 -12.99 -15.45 11.93
C ARG A 59 -13.30 -14.17 11.16
N ALA A 60 -13.95 -14.30 10.00
CA ALA A 60 -14.26 -13.13 9.17
C ALA A 60 -15.08 -12.06 9.92
N GLU A 61 -16.01 -12.47 10.80
CA GLU A 61 -16.80 -11.54 11.62
C GLU A 61 -15.96 -10.76 12.64
N ALA A 62 -14.99 -11.46 13.24
CA ALA A 62 -14.00 -10.90 14.15
C ALA A 62 -13.14 -9.85 13.43
N ASP A 63 -12.60 -10.20 12.25
CA ASP A 63 -11.79 -9.32 11.44
C ASP A 63 -12.57 -8.06 11.00
N VAL A 64 -13.86 -8.21 10.64
CA VAL A 64 -14.73 -7.06 10.31
C VAL A 64 -14.96 -6.16 11.52
N THR A 65 -15.22 -6.72 12.69
CA THR A 65 -15.44 -5.95 13.92
C THR A 65 -14.17 -5.19 14.31
N ALA A 66 -13.02 -5.86 14.29
CA ALA A 66 -11.72 -5.23 14.49
C ALA A 66 -11.46 -4.10 13.50
N MET A 67 -11.79 -4.30 12.21
CA MET A 67 -11.65 -3.26 11.20
C MET A 67 -12.57 -2.06 11.46
N LEU A 68 -13.80 -2.27 11.93
CA LEU A 68 -14.70 -1.16 12.30
C LEU A 68 -14.14 -0.36 13.48
N HIS A 69 -13.62 -1.03 14.51
CA HIS A 69 -12.94 -0.36 15.62
C HIS A 69 -11.70 0.39 15.18
N LEU A 70 -10.90 -0.21 14.29
CA LEU A 70 -9.73 0.44 13.71
C LEU A 70 -10.13 1.73 13.00
N LEU A 71 -11.18 1.69 12.20
CA LEU A 71 -11.64 2.81 11.39
C LEU A 71 -12.18 3.99 12.21
N ASP A 72 -12.86 3.71 13.32
CA ASP A 72 -13.37 4.73 14.25
C ASP A 72 -12.29 5.28 15.19
N HIS A 73 -11.16 4.57 15.35
CA HIS A 73 -10.08 4.99 16.21
C HIS A 73 -9.53 6.38 15.82
N ARG A 74 -9.32 7.22 16.82
CA ARG A 74 -8.72 8.55 16.67
C ARG A 74 -7.23 8.50 16.96
N LEU A 75 -6.46 9.01 16.02
CA LEU A 75 -5.02 9.20 16.18
C LEU A 75 -4.73 10.35 17.15
N SER A 76 -3.46 10.50 17.53
CA SER A 76 -3.01 11.56 18.46
C SER A 76 -3.32 12.98 17.97
N ASP A 77 -3.41 13.18 16.65
CA ASP A 77 -3.81 14.44 16.01
C ASP A 77 -5.33 14.68 15.98
N GLY A 78 -6.12 13.74 16.50
CA GLY A 78 -7.58 13.79 16.55
C GLY A 78 -8.29 13.27 15.30
N THR A 79 -7.57 13.00 14.21
CA THR A 79 -8.13 12.45 12.96
C THR A 79 -8.55 11.01 13.15
N THR A 80 -9.67 10.60 12.57
CA THR A 80 -10.04 9.17 12.54
C THR A 80 -9.16 8.42 11.54
N VAL A 81 -8.87 7.15 11.82
CA VAL A 81 -8.18 6.28 10.87
C VAL A 81 -8.94 6.21 9.54
N ALA A 82 -10.27 6.11 9.56
CA ALA A 82 -11.07 6.12 8.34
C ALA A 82 -10.84 7.38 7.50
N GLY A 83 -10.83 8.56 8.13
CA GLY A 83 -10.58 9.83 7.45
C GLY A 83 -9.21 9.88 6.82
N LEU A 84 -8.17 9.47 7.58
CA LEU A 84 -6.80 9.43 7.08
C LEU A 84 -6.62 8.42 5.94
N MET A 85 -7.24 7.24 6.04
CA MET A 85 -7.18 6.21 5.00
C MET A 85 -7.83 6.68 3.70
N VAL A 86 -8.99 7.33 3.76
CA VAL A 86 -9.66 7.87 2.57
C VAL A 86 -8.82 8.98 1.94
N ASP A 87 -8.29 9.90 2.75
CA ASP A 87 -7.39 10.97 2.29
C ASP A 87 -6.18 10.39 1.57
N ARG A 88 -5.43 9.48 2.24
CA ARG A 88 -4.21 8.89 1.68
C ARG A 88 -4.48 8.03 0.45
N ALA A 89 -5.47 7.15 0.51
CA ALA A 89 -5.74 6.26 -0.61
C ALA A 89 -6.19 7.06 -1.84
N GLY A 90 -6.95 8.14 -1.64
CA GLY A 90 -7.44 9.01 -2.71
C GLY A 90 -6.40 9.90 -3.38
N ARG A 91 -5.19 10.02 -2.83
CA ARG A 91 -4.09 10.75 -3.48
C ARG A 91 -3.62 10.01 -4.73
N ASP A 92 -3.12 10.78 -5.68
CA ASP A 92 -2.45 10.21 -6.84
C ASP A 92 -1.21 9.42 -6.39
N SER A 93 -0.98 8.31 -7.07
CA SER A 93 0.20 7.48 -6.87
C SER A 93 0.75 7.12 -8.24
N TRP A 94 1.99 6.66 -8.25
CA TRP A 94 2.72 6.35 -9.45
C TRP A 94 3.38 4.99 -9.32
N ILE A 95 3.39 4.24 -10.41
CA ILE A 95 4.23 3.05 -10.53
C ILE A 95 5.49 3.46 -11.26
N VAL A 96 6.63 3.22 -10.62
CA VAL A 96 7.97 3.41 -11.20
C VAL A 96 8.48 2.03 -11.62
N ASP A 97 8.59 1.83 -12.93
CA ASP A 97 9.11 0.63 -13.56
C ASP A 97 10.58 0.85 -13.95
N VAL A 98 11.47 -0.02 -13.49
CA VAL A 98 12.89 -0.04 -13.85
C VAL A 98 13.23 -1.36 -14.55
N ALA A 99 13.61 -1.26 -15.82
CA ALA A 99 14.14 -2.36 -16.63
C ALA A 99 15.67 -2.40 -16.57
N ASP A 100 16.27 -3.54 -16.86
CA ASP A 100 17.74 -3.70 -16.98
C ASP A 100 18.52 -3.24 -15.73
N ALA A 101 17.91 -3.33 -14.55
CA ALA A 101 18.57 -2.98 -13.30
C ALA A 101 19.75 -3.95 -13.04
N PRO A 102 20.93 -3.46 -12.63
CA PRO A 102 22.07 -4.32 -12.32
C PRO A 102 21.73 -5.34 -11.22
N ASP A 103 22.23 -6.58 -11.30
CA ASP A 103 21.98 -7.59 -10.27
C ASP A 103 22.46 -7.14 -8.88
N SER A 104 23.52 -6.33 -8.83
CA SER A 104 24.03 -5.72 -7.58
C SER A 104 23.07 -4.72 -6.94
N SER A 105 22.01 -4.32 -7.62
CA SER A 105 21.00 -3.37 -7.12
C SER A 105 19.77 -4.04 -6.52
N GLU A 106 19.69 -5.37 -6.51
CA GLU A 106 18.53 -6.11 -6.00
C GLU A 106 18.20 -5.77 -4.54
N ASP A 107 19.20 -5.75 -3.65
CA ASP A 107 18.97 -5.46 -2.23
C ASP A 107 18.48 -4.03 -1.99
N VAL A 108 19.03 -3.05 -2.74
CA VAL A 108 18.59 -1.66 -2.61
C VAL A 108 17.18 -1.48 -3.19
N LEU A 109 16.86 -2.14 -4.31
CA LEU A 109 15.51 -2.13 -4.89
C LEU A 109 14.49 -2.71 -3.90
N ARG A 110 14.77 -3.87 -3.31
CA ARG A 110 13.88 -4.49 -2.30
C ARG A 110 13.69 -3.61 -1.07
N SER A 111 14.76 -3.00 -0.56
CA SER A 111 14.66 -2.11 0.61
C SER A 111 13.86 -0.83 0.34
N ARG A 112 13.80 -0.40 -0.92
CA ARG A 112 12.95 0.70 -1.39
C ARG A 112 11.53 0.27 -1.79
N GLY A 113 11.19 -1.01 -1.61
CA GLY A 113 9.84 -1.51 -1.87
C GLY A 113 9.57 -1.91 -3.32
N TYR A 114 10.60 -2.04 -4.17
CA TYR A 114 10.42 -2.60 -5.50
C TYR A 114 10.16 -4.11 -5.42
N VAL A 115 9.23 -4.56 -6.26
CA VAL A 115 8.92 -5.98 -6.47
C VAL A 115 9.34 -6.36 -7.88
N ARG A 116 10.03 -7.52 -8.00
CA ARG A 116 10.46 -8.03 -9.30
C ARG A 116 9.30 -8.72 -10.02
N ASP A 117 8.96 -8.23 -11.20
CA ASP A 117 8.11 -8.92 -12.16
C ASP A 117 8.99 -9.87 -12.99
N ILE A 118 8.91 -11.16 -12.68
CA ILE A 118 9.71 -12.21 -13.33
C ILE A 118 9.32 -12.36 -14.81
N LEU A 119 8.06 -12.12 -15.17
CA LEU A 119 7.57 -12.30 -16.55
C LEU A 119 8.04 -11.18 -17.46
N ARG A 120 8.00 -9.94 -16.97
CA ARG A 120 8.44 -8.75 -17.71
C ARG A 120 9.94 -8.48 -17.57
N GLY A 121 10.61 -9.10 -16.59
CA GLY A 121 12.03 -8.85 -16.31
C GLY A 121 12.30 -7.44 -15.78
N ILE A 122 11.33 -6.84 -15.09
CA ILE A 122 11.41 -5.47 -14.56
C ILE A 122 11.20 -5.46 -13.06
N TRP A 123 11.58 -4.36 -12.42
CA TRP A 123 11.19 -4.07 -11.05
C TRP A 123 10.20 -2.92 -11.02
N SER A 124 9.20 -3.02 -10.14
CA SER A 124 8.14 -2.01 -10.01
C SER A 124 7.95 -1.60 -8.55
N ALA A 125 7.82 -0.31 -8.28
CA ALA A 125 7.44 0.22 -6.98
C ALA A 125 6.25 1.18 -7.10
N SER A 126 5.35 1.17 -6.11
CA SER A 126 4.30 2.18 -5.96
C SER A 126 4.80 3.31 -5.07
N VAL A 127 4.64 4.53 -5.55
CA VAL A 127 5.17 5.75 -4.91
C VAL A 127 4.07 6.80 -4.87
N CYS A 128 4.00 7.58 -3.79
CA CYS A 128 3.06 8.70 -3.70
C CYS A 128 3.47 9.84 -4.65
N ASP A 129 2.52 10.68 -5.03
CA ASP A 129 2.77 11.83 -5.92
C ASP A 129 3.90 12.74 -5.41
N GLU A 130 4.00 12.93 -4.09
CA GLU A 130 5.00 13.80 -3.49
C GLU A 130 6.43 13.26 -3.62
N ASP A 131 6.60 11.94 -3.71
CA ASP A 131 7.91 11.26 -3.70
C ASP A 131 8.37 10.82 -5.10
N VAL A 132 7.48 10.83 -6.11
CA VAL A 132 7.77 10.26 -7.44
C VAL A 132 8.97 10.92 -8.12
N ALA A 133 9.10 12.24 -8.01
CA ALA A 133 10.19 12.99 -8.65
C ALA A 133 11.57 12.61 -8.06
N ASP A 134 11.63 12.39 -6.75
CA ASP A 134 12.85 11.98 -6.07
C ASP A 134 13.18 10.51 -6.35
N GLU A 135 12.17 9.64 -6.43
CA GLU A 135 12.36 8.25 -6.82
C GLU A 135 12.87 8.13 -8.26
N MET A 136 12.29 8.89 -9.20
CA MET A 136 12.74 8.93 -10.60
C MET A 136 14.20 9.35 -10.71
N ARG A 137 14.58 10.41 -9.99
CA ARG A 137 15.95 10.93 -9.98
C ARG A 137 16.91 9.89 -9.40
N TRP A 138 16.52 9.27 -8.28
CA TRP A 138 17.31 8.21 -7.66
C TRP A 138 17.52 7.03 -8.63
N ALA A 139 16.46 6.51 -9.24
CA ALA A 139 16.54 5.38 -10.16
C ALA A 139 17.40 5.71 -11.39
N SER A 140 17.22 6.92 -11.96
CA SER A 140 18.02 7.39 -13.09
C SER A 140 19.52 7.42 -12.76
N ILE A 141 19.89 8.00 -11.61
CA ILE A 141 21.30 8.13 -11.22
C ILE A 141 21.89 6.78 -10.80
N MET A 142 21.21 6.07 -9.90
CA MET A 142 21.76 4.88 -9.24
C MET A 142 21.73 3.64 -10.14
N LEU A 143 20.72 3.50 -11.00
CA LEU A 143 20.60 2.31 -11.86
C LEU A 143 21.15 2.57 -13.27
N TYR A 144 20.96 3.78 -13.79
CA TYR A 144 21.30 4.12 -15.18
C TYR A 144 22.45 5.11 -15.34
N GLY A 145 23.08 5.56 -14.25
CA GLY A 145 24.17 6.53 -14.30
C GLY A 145 23.76 7.87 -14.92
N GLY A 146 22.47 8.25 -14.81
CA GLY A 146 21.89 9.47 -15.35
C GLY A 146 21.66 9.47 -16.87
N ARG A 147 21.78 8.32 -17.55
CA ARG A 147 21.67 8.22 -19.03
C ARG A 147 20.26 7.92 -19.51
N ARG A 148 19.38 7.49 -18.61
CA ARG A 148 18.00 7.04 -18.88
C ARG A 148 17.13 7.37 -17.67
N GLU A 149 15.85 7.59 -17.93
CA GLU A 149 14.82 7.71 -16.89
C GLU A 149 14.03 6.41 -16.77
N PRO A 150 13.53 6.07 -15.57
CA PRO A 150 12.59 4.97 -15.39
C PRO A 150 11.26 5.27 -16.08
N ASP A 151 10.51 4.21 -16.40
CA ASP A 151 9.16 4.36 -16.93
C ASP A 151 8.19 4.61 -15.78
N VAL A 152 7.34 5.63 -15.90
CA VAL A 152 6.43 6.03 -14.82
C VAL A 152 5.00 6.13 -15.34
N ARG A 153 4.06 5.55 -14.58
CA ARG A 153 2.64 5.61 -14.90
C ARG A 153 1.81 5.93 -13.67
N ARG A 154 0.80 6.78 -13.84
CA ARG A 154 -0.14 7.10 -12.77
C ARG A 154 -0.99 5.88 -12.43
N ILE A 155 -1.29 5.71 -11.16
CA ILE A 155 -2.21 4.71 -10.64
C ILE A 155 -3.10 5.34 -9.56
N THR A 156 -4.39 5.07 -9.63
CA THR A 156 -5.35 5.54 -8.64
C THR A 156 -5.75 4.42 -7.69
N TRP A 157 -6.39 4.73 -6.56
CA TRP A 157 -7.04 3.72 -5.70
C TRP A 157 -8.12 2.85 -6.37
N HIS A 158 -8.56 3.17 -7.59
CA HIS A 158 -9.43 2.30 -8.37
C HIS A 158 -8.65 1.15 -9.03
N GLU A 159 -7.34 1.32 -9.19
CA GLU A 159 -6.44 0.44 -9.96
C GLU A 159 -5.37 -0.21 -9.07
N ARG A 160 -4.96 0.45 -7.97
CA ARG A 160 -3.83 0.04 -7.10
C ARG A 160 -3.87 -1.42 -6.64
N TYR A 161 -5.07 -1.93 -6.35
CA TYR A 161 -5.28 -3.28 -5.85
C TYR A 161 -6.01 -4.20 -6.83
N ALA A 162 -6.11 -3.79 -8.10
CA ALA A 162 -6.82 -4.53 -9.16
C ALA A 162 -6.06 -5.76 -9.64
#